data_AF-A0A4S8PYY0-F1
#
_entry.id   AF-A0A4S8PYY0-F1
#
_cell.length_a   1.000
_cell.length_b   1.000
_cell.length_c   1.000
_cell.angle_alpha   90.00
_cell.angle_beta   90.00
_cell.angle_gamma   90.00
#
_symmetry.space_group_name_H-M   'P 1'
#
loop_
_entity.id
_entity.type
_entity.pdbx_description
1 polymer ?
#
loop_
_entity_poly.entity_id
_entity_poly.type
_entity_poly.pdbx_seq_one_letter_code
_entity_poly.pdbx_strand_id
1 'polypeptide(L)'
;MEVDDFGEAARGGELLWSGSVISLIGDGATWTALAWLAITIGDAGSVAIMAVCYTLPILIGGTIIGPLMDRLSRRFMLVADSLLRAAIIGAIPLIAFAGELALWHLYVAAVKYGLLKIVPLAVVPTLVPELVEKRALRSATALESIAYGAAGMAGPAIGGVLIGLFDAPTVLLLDALTYLAFAGCVIAIKAPLAAPEGNTSMSLRESFGWKPVFNLFRSDGVLVSLTVSFALFNATVGMIRVVIPWLVVEQLHAGAGTLGVVLGIANSGALIGAFLSGVVRPTYRQRPPPAHKAQVRSPEAHTVPMDPNTRSSAKVCASALRAAIASVGSTTR
;
A
#
# COMPACT_ATOMS: atom_id res chain seq x y z
N MET A 1 -26.94 -12.39 9.46
CA MET A 1 -26.15 -12.45 8.23
C MET A 1 -26.48 -13.78 7.58
N GLU A 2 -27.34 -13.76 6.56
CA GLU A 2 -27.72 -14.95 5.80
C GLU A 2 -26.51 -15.48 5.02
N VAL A 3 -26.55 -16.76 4.64
CA VAL A 3 -25.45 -17.45 3.94
C VAL A 3 -25.08 -16.76 2.62
N ASP A 4 -26.04 -16.13 1.94
CA ASP A 4 -25.82 -15.37 0.70
C ASP A 4 -25.02 -14.08 0.91
N ASP A 5 -25.21 -13.40 2.04
CA ASP A 5 -24.53 -12.16 2.42
C ASP A 5 -23.03 -12.42 2.70
N PHE A 6 -22.70 -13.63 3.17
CA PHE A 6 -21.32 -14.05 3.40
C PHE A 6 -20.55 -14.34 2.11
N GLY A 7 -21.21 -14.95 1.12
CA GLY A 7 -20.62 -15.21 -0.19
C GLY A 7 -20.28 -13.91 -0.95
N GLU A 8 -21.16 -12.90 -0.86
CA GLU A 8 -20.91 -11.59 -1.48
C GLU A 8 -19.78 -10.82 -0.79
N ALA A 9 -19.68 -10.89 0.55
CA ALA A 9 -18.59 -10.28 1.31
C ALA A 9 -17.23 -10.91 0.98
N ALA A 10 -17.15 -12.24 0.93
CA ALA A 10 -15.92 -12.96 0.58
C ALA A 10 -15.42 -12.61 -0.83
N ARG A 11 -16.34 -12.61 -1.82
CA ARG A 11 -16.02 -12.20 -3.19
C ARG A 11 -15.59 -10.73 -3.28
N GLY A 12 -16.19 -9.87 -2.46
CA GLY A 12 -15.78 -8.47 -2.34
C GLY A 12 -14.36 -8.32 -1.79
N GLY A 13 -14.00 -9.12 -0.77
CA GLY A 13 -12.65 -9.19 -0.23
C GLY A 13 -11.60 -9.63 -1.25
N GLU A 14 -11.90 -10.66 -2.04
CA GLU A 14 -11.00 -11.12 -3.11
C GLU A 14 -10.79 -10.05 -4.19
N LEU A 15 -11.87 -9.40 -4.65
CA LEU A 15 -11.79 -8.32 -5.64
C LEU A 15 -10.98 -7.13 -5.13
N LEU A 16 -11.22 -6.71 -3.87
CA LEU A 16 -10.48 -5.63 -3.24
C LEU A 16 -8.99 -5.96 -3.14
N TRP A 17 -8.66 -7.18 -2.70
CA TRP A 17 -7.29 -7.60 -2.50
C TRP A 17 -6.54 -7.73 -3.83
N SER A 18 -7.09 -8.44 -4.82
CA SER A 18 -6.46 -8.57 -6.13
C SER A 18 -6.24 -7.22 -6.81
N GLY A 19 -7.24 -6.34 -6.78
CA GLY A 19 -7.09 -5.00 -7.35
C GLY A 19 -6.06 -4.14 -6.60
N SER A 20 -6.03 -4.22 -5.27
CA SER A 20 -5.06 -3.50 -4.44
C SER A 20 -3.62 -3.94 -4.72
N VAL A 21 -3.38 -5.25 -4.84
CA VAL A 21 -2.05 -5.79 -5.14
C VAL A 21 -1.55 -5.34 -6.51
N ILE A 22 -2.41 -5.41 -7.54
CA ILE A 22 -2.05 -4.95 -8.89
C ILE A 22 -1.71 -3.46 -8.88
N SER A 23 -2.56 -2.64 -8.25
CA SER A 23 -2.32 -1.20 -8.13
C SER A 23 -1.03 -0.89 -7.36
N LEU A 24 -0.70 -1.68 -6.34
CA LEU A 24 0.50 -1.46 -5.55
C LEU A 24 1.79 -1.85 -6.28
N ILE A 25 1.75 -2.89 -7.12
CA ILE A 25 2.85 -3.23 -8.03
C ILE A 25 3.04 -2.08 -9.02
N GLY A 26 1.93 -1.59 -9.57
CA GLY A 26 1.90 -0.43 -10.46
C GLY A 26 2.51 0.83 -9.83
N ASP A 27 2.18 1.15 -8.58
CA ASP A 27 2.77 2.27 -7.84
C ASP A 27 4.30 2.19 -7.75
N GLY A 28 4.83 0.97 -7.59
CA GLY A 28 6.26 0.71 -7.60
C GLY A 28 6.89 0.97 -8.98
N ALA A 29 6.19 0.57 -10.05
CA ALA A 29 6.61 0.83 -11.42
C ALA A 29 6.55 2.34 -11.76
N THR A 30 5.54 3.06 -11.26
CA THR A 30 5.42 4.52 -11.39
C THR A 30 6.57 5.23 -10.70
N TRP A 31 6.98 4.80 -9.51
CA TRP A 31 8.18 5.37 -8.88
C TRP A 31 9.42 5.21 -9.76
N THR A 32 9.66 4.01 -10.32
CA THR A 32 10.81 3.78 -11.21
C THR A 32 10.73 4.64 -12.48
N ALA A 33 9.55 4.74 -13.10
CA ALA A 33 9.36 5.52 -14.32
C ALA A 33 9.53 7.03 -14.07
N LEU A 34 8.99 7.57 -12.97
CA LEU A 34 9.19 8.97 -12.59
C LEU A 34 10.66 9.26 -12.25
N ALA A 35 11.34 8.38 -11.53
CA ALA A 35 12.76 8.53 -11.21
C ALA A 35 13.63 8.48 -12.48
N TRP A 36 13.31 7.58 -13.42
CA TRP A 36 13.98 7.50 -14.72
C TRP A 36 13.77 8.76 -15.56
N LEU A 37 12.53 9.27 -15.66
CA LEU A 37 12.25 10.52 -16.36
C LEU A 37 12.95 11.72 -15.69
N ALA A 38 13.00 11.75 -14.36
CA ALA A 38 13.67 12.83 -13.63
C ALA A 38 15.18 12.88 -13.90
N ILE A 39 15.86 11.72 -13.90
CA ILE A 39 17.31 11.68 -14.15
C ILE A 39 17.66 11.89 -15.63
N THR A 40 16.80 11.47 -16.56
CA THR A 40 17.04 11.65 -18.01
C THR A 40 16.82 13.08 -18.49
N ILE A 41 15.86 13.82 -17.90
CA ILE A 41 15.61 15.24 -18.24
C ILE A 41 16.53 16.17 -17.44
N GLY A 42 16.86 15.79 -16.21
CA GLY A 42 17.67 16.57 -15.28
C GLY A 42 18.95 15.86 -14.90
N ASP A 43 19.10 15.62 -13.60
CA ASP A 43 20.31 15.12 -12.97
C ASP A 43 19.99 14.30 -11.71
N ALA A 44 21.03 13.90 -10.99
CA ALA A 44 20.92 13.24 -9.69
C ALA A 44 20.08 14.04 -8.68
N GLY A 45 20.24 15.37 -8.65
CA GLY A 45 19.49 16.26 -7.78
C GLY A 45 17.99 16.23 -8.07
N SER A 46 17.62 16.08 -9.34
CA SER A 46 16.24 15.98 -9.78
C SER A 46 15.54 14.73 -9.24
N VAL A 47 16.24 13.60 -9.15
CA VAL A 47 15.73 12.37 -8.51
C VAL A 47 15.53 12.55 -7.00
N ALA A 48 16.44 13.27 -6.34
CA ALA A 48 16.32 13.56 -4.92
C ALA A 48 15.09 14.44 -4.63
N ILE A 49 14.89 15.50 -5.41
CA ILE A 49 13.70 16.35 -5.33
C ILE A 49 12.44 15.54 -5.61
N MET A 50 12.48 14.66 -6.63
CA MET A 50 11.37 13.74 -6.94
C MET A 50 10.99 12.87 -5.74
N ALA A 51 11.97 12.29 -5.05
CA ALA A 51 11.74 11.45 -3.87
C ALA A 51 11.04 12.21 -2.76
N VAL A 52 11.45 13.46 -2.52
CA VAL A 52 10.82 14.35 -1.54
C VAL A 52 9.38 14.67 -1.96
N CYS A 53 9.17 15.10 -3.21
CA CYS A 53 7.85 15.40 -3.75
C CYS A 53 6.90 14.20 -3.72
N TYR A 54 7.41 12.99 -3.91
CA TYR A 54 6.62 11.77 -3.89
C TYR A 54 6.26 11.31 -2.47
N THR A 55 7.16 11.50 -1.50
CA THR A 55 7.04 10.89 -0.16
C THR A 55 6.52 11.88 0.90
N LEU A 56 7.00 13.12 0.90
CA LEU A 56 6.65 14.12 1.91
C LEU A 56 5.14 14.39 1.96
N PRO A 57 4.41 14.50 0.83
CA PRO A 57 2.98 14.78 0.88
C PRO A 57 2.15 13.62 1.43
N ILE A 58 2.64 12.38 1.40
CA ILE A 58 1.98 11.23 2.04
C ILE A 58 1.88 11.49 3.56
N LEU A 59 2.94 12.01 4.17
CA LEU A 59 2.97 12.34 5.60
C LEU A 59 1.96 13.45 5.94
N ILE A 60 1.89 14.48 5.10
CA ILE A 60 0.95 15.60 5.27
C ILE A 60 -0.49 15.09 5.09
N GLY A 61 -0.74 14.30 4.05
CA GLY A 61 -2.03 13.67 3.76
C GLY A 61 -2.52 12.77 4.90
N GLY A 62 -1.60 12.13 5.65
CA GLY A 62 -1.92 11.35 6.85
C GLY A 62 -2.65 12.13 7.94
N THR A 63 -2.42 13.44 8.06
CA THR A 63 -3.16 14.28 9.02
C THR A 63 -4.56 14.63 8.57
N ILE A 64 -4.80 14.57 7.25
CA ILE A 64 -6.08 14.89 6.62
C ILE A 64 -6.96 13.63 6.54
N ILE A 65 -6.36 12.47 6.31
CA ILE A 65 -7.10 11.24 6.00
C ILE A 65 -7.96 10.75 7.17
N GLY A 66 -7.49 10.89 8.42
CA GLY A 66 -8.21 10.40 9.61
C GLY A 66 -9.62 10.99 9.73
N PRO A 67 -9.78 12.32 9.82
CA PRO A 67 -11.09 12.97 9.85
C PRO A 67 -11.97 12.66 8.63
N LEU A 68 -11.37 12.40 7.47
CA LEU A 68 -12.10 12.02 6.26
C LEU A 68 -12.65 10.59 6.35
N MET A 69 -11.87 9.64 6.88
CA MET A 69 -12.28 8.24 7.06
C MET A 69 -13.44 8.08 8.03
N ASP A 70 -13.55 8.99 9.01
CA ASP A 70 -14.64 8.97 9.99
C ASP A 70 -15.98 9.45 9.39
N ARG A 71 -15.97 10.12 8.23
CA ARG A 71 -17.14 10.85 7.70
C ARG A 71 -17.56 10.45 6.29
N LEU A 72 -16.61 10.05 5.47
CA LEU A 72 -16.84 9.69 4.08
C LEU A 72 -17.00 8.17 3.95
N SER A 73 -17.80 7.73 2.98
CA SER A 73 -17.87 6.31 2.65
C SER A 73 -16.52 5.84 2.11
N ARG A 74 -16.09 4.65 2.54
CA ARG A 74 -14.81 4.06 2.14
C ARG A 74 -14.77 3.80 0.64
N ARG A 75 -15.93 3.43 0.04
CA ARG A 75 -16.09 3.32 -1.42
C ARG A 75 -15.79 4.65 -2.12
N PHE A 76 -16.41 5.75 -1.68
CA PHE A 76 -16.19 7.05 -2.29
C PHE A 76 -14.71 7.46 -2.22
N MET A 77 -14.07 7.27 -1.06
CA MET A 77 -12.67 7.61 -0.88
C MET A 77 -11.76 6.83 -1.84
N LEU A 78 -11.91 5.50 -1.91
CA LEU A 78 -11.08 4.66 -2.78
C LEU A 78 -11.32 4.94 -4.27
N VAL A 79 -12.57 5.12 -4.70
CA VAL A 79 -12.89 5.38 -6.12
C VAL A 79 -12.41 6.78 -6.53
N ALA A 80 -12.68 7.81 -5.72
CA ALA A 80 -12.25 9.17 -6.02
C ALA A 80 -10.73 9.28 -6.09
N ASP A 81 -10.02 8.68 -5.13
CA ASP A 81 -8.57 8.58 -5.13
C ASP A 81 -8.04 7.89 -6.38
N SER A 82 -8.59 6.73 -6.74
CA SER A 82 -8.15 5.95 -7.90
C SER A 82 -8.33 6.71 -9.21
N LEU A 83 -9.48 7.37 -9.39
CA LEU A 83 -9.75 8.19 -10.57
C LEU A 83 -8.81 9.41 -10.65
N LEU A 84 -8.54 10.06 -9.52
CA LEU A 84 -7.62 11.20 -9.46
C LEU A 84 -6.18 10.76 -9.76
N ARG A 85 -5.70 9.66 -9.17
CA ARG A 85 -4.36 9.11 -9.44
C ARG A 85 -4.23 8.66 -10.90
N ALA A 86 -5.25 8.03 -11.48
CA ALA A 86 -5.30 7.70 -12.90
C ALA A 86 -5.17 8.94 -13.79
N ALA A 87 -5.90 10.02 -13.49
CA ALA A 87 -5.83 11.25 -14.24
C ALA A 87 -4.48 11.96 -14.10
N ILE A 88 -3.91 12.02 -12.89
CA ILE A 88 -2.64 12.69 -12.61
C ILE A 88 -1.48 11.94 -13.28
N ILE A 89 -1.38 10.64 -13.07
CA ILE A 89 -0.29 9.82 -13.62
C ILE A 89 -0.48 9.64 -15.12
N GLY A 90 -1.72 9.44 -15.59
CA GLY A 90 -2.05 9.33 -17.01
C GLY A 90 -1.83 10.61 -17.81
N ALA A 91 -1.80 11.78 -17.17
CA ALA A 91 -1.47 13.04 -17.85
C ALA A 91 0.02 13.12 -18.25
N ILE A 92 0.93 12.50 -17.48
CA ILE A 92 2.38 12.56 -17.75
C ILE A 92 2.73 11.95 -19.12
N PRO A 93 2.26 10.74 -19.48
CA PRO A 93 2.49 10.18 -20.81
C PRO A 93 1.96 11.05 -21.94
N LEU A 94 0.78 11.66 -21.77
CA LEU A 94 0.19 12.53 -22.79
C LEU A 94 1.09 13.75 -23.07
N ILE A 95 1.65 14.35 -22.02
CA ILE A 95 2.59 15.47 -22.12
C ILE A 95 3.93 15.00 -22.73
N ALA A 96 4.39 13.80 -22.35
CA ALA A 96 5.60 13.19 -22.90
C ALA A 96 5.50 12.94 -24.41
N PHE A 97 4.39 12.36 -24.87
CA PHE A 97 4.15 12.11 -26.29
C PHE A 97 3.96 13.40 -27.10
N ALA A 98 3.53 14.49 -26.45
CA ALA A 98 3.49 15.82 -27.06
C ALA A 98 4.88 16.48 -27.16
N GLY A 99 5.92 15.91 -26.54
CA GLY A 99 7.28 16.47 -26.55
C GLY A 99 7.52 17.64 -25.59
N GLU A 100 6.54 17.98 -24.76
CA GLU A 100 6.56 19.15 -23.85
C GLU A 100 6.89 18.77 -22.40
N LEU A 101 7.43 17.56 -22.17
CA LEU A 101 7.67 17.06 -20.83
C LEU A 101 8.85 17.77 -20.17
N ALA A 102 8.53 18.47 -19.09
CA ALA A 102 9.50 19.14 -18.22
C ALA A 102 9.45 18.61 -16.78
N LEU A 103 10.56 18.73 -16.04
CA LEU A 103 10.72 18.25 -14.66
C LEU A 103 9.60 18.70 -13.71
N TRP A 104 9.12 19.94 -13.85
CA TRP A 104 8.08 20.47 -12.97
C TRP A 104 6.76 19.71 -13.09
N HIS A 105 6.42 19.16 -14.27
CA HIS A 105 5.24 18.32 -14.45
C HIS A 105 5.33 17.08 -13.57
N LEU A 106 6.51 16.45 -13.54
CA LEU A 106 6.77 15.27 -12.74
C LEU A 106 6.69 15.59 -11.24
N TYR A 107 7.25 16.72 -10.78
CA TYR A 107 7.17 17.14 -9.37
C TYR A 107 5.73 17.42 -8.94
N VAL A 108 4.96 18.14 -9.76
CA VAL A 108 3.54 18.42 -9.47
C VAL A 108 2.73 17.13 -9.41
N ALA A 109 2.97 16.20 -10.35
CA ALA A 109 2.30 14.90 -10.34
C ALA A 109 2.68 14.08 -9.11
N ALA A 110 3.97 14.02 -8.75
CA ALA A 110 4.45 13.32 -7.55
C ALA A 110 3.84 13.88 -6.26
N VAL A 111 3.73 15.21 -6.15
CA VAL A 111 3.11 15.83 -4.96
C VAL A 111 1.63 15.45 -4.84
N LYS A 112 0.88 15.57 -5.92
CA LYS A 112 -0.55 15.23 -5.93
C LYS A 112 -0.74 13.73 -5.69
N TYR A 113 0.08 12.89 -6.30
CA TYR A 113 0.10 11.46 -6.07
C TYR A 113 0.34 11.15 -4.59
N GLY A 114 1.34 11.75 -3.95
CA GLY A 114 1.64 11.53 -2.54
C GLY A 114 0.48 11.88 -1.60
N LEU A 115 -0.22 13.00 -1.87
CA LEU A 115 -1.41 13.40 -1.10
C LEU A 115 -2.55 12.39 -1.20
N LEU A 116 -2.67 11.72 -2.35
CA LEU A 116 -3.72 10.75 -2.63
C LEU A 116 -3.36 9.35 -2.14
N LYS A 117 -2.09 8.95 -2.27
CA LYS A 117 -1.57 7.62 -1.93
C LYS A 117 -1.85 7.20 -0.48
N ILE A 118 -2.01 8.14 0.43
CA ILE A 118 -2.39 7.85 1.82
C ILE A 118 -3.79 7.22 1.95
N VAL A 119 -4.71 7.51 1.02
CA VAL A 119 -6.09 7.02 1.04
C VAL A 119 -6.14 5.49 1.02
N PRO A 120 -5.61 4.78 0.02
CA PRO A 120 -5.64 3.31 0.00
C PRO A 120 -4.80 2.70 1.14
N LEU A 121 -3.71 3.36 1.54
CA LEU A 121 -2.86 2.93 2.66
C LEU A 121 -3.62 2.92 4.00
N ALA A 122 -4.55 3.86 4.18
CA ALA A 122 -5.33 3.96 5.40
C ALA A 122 -6.65 3.18 5.33
N VAL A 123 -7.34 3.22 4.18
CA VAL A 123 -8.70 2.66 4.05
C VAL A 123 -8.68 1.14 3.84
N VAL A 124 -7.80 0.59 2.99
CA VAL A 124 -7.81 -0.85 2.67
C VAL A 124 -7.60 -1.74 3.92
N PRO A 125 -6.64 -1.45 4.82
CA PRO A 125 -6.44 -2.27 6.02
C PRO A 125 -7.63 -2.26 6.98
N THR A 126 -8.47 -1.21 6.94
CA THR A 126 -9.69 -1.14 7.76
C THR A 126 -10.85 -1.94 7.18
N LEU A 127 -10.80 -2.27 5.89
CA LEU A 127 -11.80 -3.09 5.20
C LEU A 127 -11.54 -4.58 5.34
N VAL A 128 -10.27 -4.98 5.50
CA VAL A 128 -9.89 -6.40 5.64
C VAL A 128 -10.63 -7.10 6.80
N PRO A 129 -10.79 -6.49 7.98
CA PRO A 129 -11.52 -7.13 9.07
C PRO A 129 -13.02 -7.26 8.89
N GLU A 130 -13.61 -6.45 8.01
CA GLU A 130 -15.05 -6.47 7.72
C GLU A 130 -15.42 -7.49 6.64
N LEU A 131 -14.47 -7.80 5.76
CA LEU A 131 -14.66 -8.70 4.62
C LEU A 131 -14.21 -10.15 4.89
N VAL A 132 -13.65 -10.42 6.08
CA VAL A 132 -13.07 -11.72 6.43
C VAL A 132 -13.62 -12.23 7.76
N GLU A 133 -13.87 -13.53 7.87
CA GLU A 133 -14.25 -14.17 9.15
C GLU A 133 -13.25 -13.86 10.27
N LYS A 134 -13.76 -13.62 11.50
CA LYS A 134 -12.92 -13.37 12.69
C LYS A 134 -11.79 -14.38 12.88
N ARG A 135 -12.00 -15.64 12.50
CA ARG A 135 -11.02 -16.74 12.61
C ARG A 135 -9.89 -16.65 11.58
N ALA A 136 -10.13 -16.00 10.44
CA ALA A 136 -9.18 -15.84 9.34
C ALA A 136 -8.47 -14.47 9.34
N LEU A 137 -8.88 -13.53 10.20
CA LEU A 137 -8.29 -12.18 10.31
C LEU A 137 -6.76 -12.18 10.37
N ARG A 138 -6.19 -13.02 11.23
CA ARG A 138 -4.72 -13.09 11.40
C ARG A 138 -4.02 -13.52 10.11
N SER A 139 -4.61 -14.46 9.37
CA SER A 139 -4.09 -14.91 8.08
C SER A 139 -4.29 -13.85 7.00
N ALA A 140 -5.41 -13.15 6.99
CA ALA A 140 -5.70 -12.09 6.02
C ALA A 140 -4.78 -10.87 6.20
N THR A 141 -4.59 -10.38 7.43
CA THR A 141 -3.65 -9.28 7.72
C THR A 141 -2.20 -9.66 7.40
N ALA A 142 -1.82 -10.92 7.66
CA ALA A 142 -0.49 -11.41 7.28
C ALA A 142 -0.32 -11.44 5.75
N LEU A 143 -1.31 -11.94 5.02
CA LEU A 143 -1.29 -11.96 3.56
C LEU A 143 -1.27 -10.57 2.96
N GLU A 144 -2.04 -9.63 3.52
CA GLU A 144 -2.01 -8.21 3.15
C GLU A 144 -0.62 -7.61 3.35
N SER A 145 0.01 -7.86 4.50
CA SER A 145 1.37 -7.38 4.77
C SER A 145 2.40 -7.96 3.80
N ILE A 146 2.30 -9.26 3.49
CA ILE A 146 3.16 -9.93 2.51
C ILE A 146 2.96 -9.32 1.13
N ALA A 147 1.71 -9.11 0.72
CA ALA A 147 1.41 -8.53 -0.57
C ALA A 147 1.93 -7.09 -0.67
N TYR A 148 1.81 -6.30 0.40
CA TYR A 148 2.37 -4.96 0.45
C TYR A 148 3.89 -4.94 0.31
N GLY A 149 4.58 -5.80 1.06
CA GLY A 149 6.02 -5.97 0.96
C GLY A 149 6.45 -6.44 -0.42
N ALA A 150 5.81 -7.49 -0.94
CA ALA A 150 6.11 -8.07 -2.24
C ALA A 150 5.86 -7.10 -3.39
N ALA A 151 4.77 -6.33 -3.35
CA ALA A 151 4.46 -5.34 -4.39
C ALA A 151 5.41 -4.14 -4.34
N GLY A 152 5.74 -3.62 -3.14
CA GLY A 152 6.73 -2.57 -2.96
C GLY A 152 8.13 -2.97 -3.46
N MET A 153 8.37 -4.27 -3.56
CA MET A 153 9.60 -4.87 -4.03
C MET A 153 9.60 -5.23 -5.52
N ALA A 154 8.57 -5.93 -5.97
CA ALA A 154 8.43 -6.40 -7.35
C ALA A 154 8.09 -5.23 -8.28
N GLY A 155 7.30 -4.27 -7.82
CA GLY A 155 6.85 -3.12 -8.60
C GLY A 155 8.01 -2.36 -9.25
N PRO A 156 9.01 -1.88 -8.50
CA PRO A 156 10.13 -1.16 -9.09
C PRO A 156 10.96 -1.97 -10.08
N ALA A 157 11.14 -3.27 -9.82
CA ALA A 157 11.89 -4.18 -10.69
C ALA A 157 11.13 -4.45 -12.00
N ILE A 158 9.84 -4.75 -11.90
CA ILE A 158 8.93 -4.89 -13.05
C ILE A 158 8.92 -3.58 -13.84
N GLY A 159 8.83 -2.43 -13.16
CA GLY A 159 8.91 -1.11 -13.79
C GLY A 159 10.19 -0.93 -14.59
N GLY A 160 11.36 -1.25 -14.03
CA GLY A 160 12.64 -1.15 -14.75
C GLY A 160 12.72 -2.04 -15.99
N VAL A 161 12.21 -3.27 -15.91
CA VAL A 161 12.12 -4.17 -17.07
C VAL A 161 11.17 -3.62 -18.12
N LEU A 162 9.97 -3.15 -17.71
CA LEU A 162 8.99 -2.59 -18.64
C LEU A 162 9.49 -1.31 -19.31
N ILE A 163 10.22 -0.45 -18.59
CA ILE A 163 10.86 0.75 -19.19
C ILE A 163 11.88 0.33 -20.25
N GLY A 164 12.64 -0.74 -20.01
CA GLY A 164 13.61 -1.26 -20.98
C GLY A 164 12.99 -1.90 -22.22
N LEU A 165 11.77 -2.45 -22.11
CA LEU A 165 11.05 -3.09 -23.21
C LEU A 165 10.19 -2.12 -24.02
N PHE A 166 9.60 -1.12 -23.35
CA PHE A 166 8.71 -0.14 -23.94
C PHE A 166 9.37 1.25 -23.84
N ASP A 167 8.99 2.02 -22.82
CA ASP A 167 9.56 3.30 -22.41
C ASP A 167 8.93 3.72 -21.06
N ALA A 168 9.42 4.79 -20.44
CA ALA A 168 8.86 5.26 -19.16
C ALA A 168 7.43 5.82 -19.27
N PRO A 169 7.05 6.60 -20.30
CA PRO A 169 5.67 7.05 -20.49
C PRO A 169 4.66 5.89 -20.60
N THR A 170 4.96 4.82 -21.35
CA THR A 170 4.04 3.68 -21.47
C THR A 170 3.85 2.97 -20.14
N VAL A 171 4.89 2.85 -19.31
CA VAL A 171 4.76 2.26 -17.96
C VAL A 171 3.83 3.07 -17.06
N LEU A 172 3.91 4.41 -17.10
CA LEU A 172 2.99 5.27 -16.37
C LEU A 172 1.55 5.15 -16.89
N LEU A 173 1.36 4.97 -18.20
CA LEU A 173 0.05 4.71 -18.78
C LEU A 173 -0.53 3.38 -18.29
N LEU A 174 0.28 2.31 -18.27
CA LEU A 174 -0.12 1.01 -17.75
C LEU A 174 -0.53 1.10 -16.28
N ASP A 175 0.22 1.84 -15.47
CA ASP A 175 -0.14 2.04 -14.07
C ASP A 175 -1.43 2.85 -13.91
N ALA A 176 -1.63 3.89 -14.72
CA ALA A 176 -2.88 4.65 -14.72
C ALA A 176 -4.10 3.74 -15.00
N LEU A 177 -3.95 2.73 -15.86
CA LEU A 177 -4.98 1.71 -16.08
C LEU A 177 -5.20 0.79 -14.87
N THR A 178 -4.15 0.50 -14.08
CA THR A 178 -4.31 -0.29 -12.85
C THR A 178 -5.18 0.43 -11.82
N TYR A 179 -5.07 1.76 -11.72
CA TYR A 179 -5.95 2.56 -10.85
C TYR A 179 -7.40 2.50 -11.31
N LEU A 180 -7.65 2.58 -12.62
CA LEU A 180 -9.01 2.44 -13.17
C LEU A 180 -9.56 1.04 -12.92
N ALA A 181 -8.74 0.00 -13.08
CA ALA A 181 -9.11 -1.37 -12.77
C ALA A 181 -9.46 -1.52 -11.27
N PHE A 182 -8.65 -0.96 -10.38
CA PHE A 182 -8.92 -0.97 -8.95
C PHE A 182 -10.21 -0.22 -8.58
N ALA A 183 -10.46 0.94 -9.20
CA ALA A 183 -11.74 1.65 -9.06
C ALA A 183 -12.93 0.77 -9.49
N GLY A 184 -12.79 0.07 -10.63
CA GLY A 184 -13.78 -0.89 -11.12
C GLY A 184 -14.03 -2.04 -10.15
N CYS A 185 -12.96 -2.62 -9.56
CA CYS A 185 -13.07 -3.64 -8.53
C CYS A 185 -13.85 -3.12 -7.31
N VAL A 186 -13.53 -1.92 -6.82
CA VAL A 186 -14.20 -1.32 -5.65
C VAL A 186 -15.68 -1.00 -5.93
N ILE A 187 -16.02 -0.57 -7.15
CA ILE A 187 -17.41 -0.34 -7.57
C ILE A 187 -18.18 -1.66 -7.65
N ALA A 188 -17.53 -2.74 -8.09
CA ALA A 188 -18.15 -4.06 -8.22
C ALA A 188 -18.43 -4.76 -6.88
N ILE A 189 -17.80 -4.34 -5.79
CA ILE A 189 -18.10 -4.84 -4.44
C ILE A 189 -19.53 -4.44 -4.09
N LYS A 190 -20.41 -5.42 -3.87
CA LYS A 190 -21.82 -5.14 -3.53
C LYS A 190 -22.03 -4.75 -2.07
N ALA A 191 -21.21 -5.27 -1.16
CA ALA A 191 -21.28 -4.99 0.27
C ALA A 191 -21.25 -3.47 0.56
N PRO A 192 -22.02 -2.99 1.55
CA PRO A 192 -22.04 -1.58 1.91
C PRO A 192 -20.73 -1.18 2.59
N LEU A 193 -19.81 -0.57 1.82
CA LEU A 193 -18.59 0.06 2.34
C LEU A 193 -18.92 1.44 2.93
N ALA A 194 -19.84 1.47 3.87
CA ALA A 194 -20.41 2.68 4.46
C ALA A 194 -19.39 3.45 5.32
N ALA A 195 -19.68 4.72 5.58
CA ALA A 195 -18.96 5.48 6.59
C ALA A 195 -19.14 4.78 7.97
N PRO A 196 -18.14 4.78 8.86
CA PRO A 196 -18.31 4.29 10.21
C PRO A 196 -19.49 5.02 10.89
N GLU A 197 -20.34 4.32 11.65
CA GLU A 197 -21.45 4.93 12.43
C GLU A 197 -20.97 5.76 13.65
N GLY A 198 -19.73 6.27 13.60
CA GLY A 198 -19.05 6.91 14.71
C GLY A 198 -19.56 8.33 14.99
N ASN A 199 -19.94 8.55 16.25
CA ASN A 199 -20.34 9.83 16.86
C ASN A 199 -19.40 10.99 16.45
N THR A 200 -19.79 11.79 15.45
CA THR A 200 -19.08 13.01 15.02
C THR A 200 -19.25 14.13 16.06
N SER A 201 -18.88 13.88 17.31
CA SER A 201 -18.95 14.86 18.40
C SER A 201 -17.80 15.87 18.39
N MET A 202 -16.70 15.57 17.70
CA MET A 202 -15.58 16.51 17.51
C MET A 202 -15.80 17.42 16.29
N SER A 203 -15.59 18.72 16.51
CA SER A 203 -15.64 19.75 15.47
C SER A 203 -14.57 19.48 14.40
N LEU A 204 -14.88 19.76 13.12
CA LEU A 204 -13.90 19.69 12.02
C LEU A 204 -12.59 20.41 12.34
N ARG A 205 -12.69 21.52 13.09
CA ARG A 205 -11.54 22.34 13.47
C ARG A 205 -10.65 21.69 14.54
N GLU A 206 -11.19 20.73 15.29
CA GLU A 206 -10.49 20.02 16.37
C GLU A 206 -9.87 18.71 15.88
N SER A 207 -10.53 18.03 14.93
CA SER A 207 -9.99 16.81 14.30
C SER A 207 -8.93 17.11 13.24
N PHE A 208 -8.99 18.27 12.57
CA PHE A 208 -7.98 18.66 11.60
C PHE A 208 -6.74 19.28 12.25
N GLY A 209 -5.57 18.86 11.79
CA GLY A 209 -4.28 19.46 12.11
C GLY A 209 -3.39 18.57 12.97
N TRP A 210 -2.23 19.11 13.34
CA TRP A 210 -1.18 18.36 14.03
C TRP A 210 -1.40 18.25 15.55
N LYS A 211 -2.35 18.99 16.13
CA LYS A 211 -2.58 19.01 17.59
C LYS A 211 -2.99 17.64 18.16
N PRO A 212 -3.95 16.89 17.56
CA PRO A 212 -4.27 15.54 17.99
C PRO A 212 -3.05 14.60 17.88
N VAL A 213 -2.26 14.74 16.82
CA VAL A 213 -1.04 13.96 16.58
C VAL A 213 0.00 14.21 17.68
N PHE A 214 0.27 15.48 18.01
CA PHE A 214 1.20 15.85 19.08
C PHE A 214 0.70 15.40 20.46
N ASN A 215 -0.60 15.45 20.72
CA ASN A 215 -1.18 14.94 21.97
C ASN A 215 -1.04 13.42 22.08
N LEU A 216 -1.17 12.69 20.97
CA LEU A 216 -0.93 11.24 20.91
C LEU A 216 0.53 10.90 21.23
N PHE A 217 1.47 11.64 20.63
CA PHE A 217 2.90 11.49 20.93
C PHE A 217 3.25 11.83 22.38
N ARG A 218 2.51 12.75 23.00
CA ARG A 218 2.74 13.12 24.40
C ARG A 218 2.18 12.11 25.40
N SER A 219 1.24 11.27 24.99
CA SER A 219 0.50 10.37 25.88
C SER A 219 1.07 8.96 25.94
N ASP A 220 1.80 8.51 24.91
CA ASP A 220 2.41 7.17 24.90
C ASP A 220 3.84 7.18 24.31
N GLY A 221 4.82 6.91 25.17
CA GLY A 221 6.23 6.81 24.77
C GLY A 221 6.51 5.64 23.82
N VAL A 222 5.68 4.59 23.82
CA VAL A 222 5.81 3.46 22.88
C VAL A 222 5.43 3.88 21.47
N LEU A 223 4.38 4.70 21.31
CA LEU A 223 3.96 5.23 20.01
C LEU A 223 5.02 6.18 19.42
N VAL A 224 5.65 7.00 20.26
CA VAL A 224 6.80 7.84 19.84
C VAL A 224 7.94 6.95 19.37
N SER A 225 8.33 5.95 20.17
CA SER A 225 9.42 5.05 19.82
C SER A 225 9.16 4.32 18.50
N LEU A 226 7.96 3.75 18.32
CA LEU A 226 7.57 3.08 17.08
C LEU A 226 7.63 4.03 15.89
N THR A 227 7.11 5.24 16.05
CA THR A 227 7.07 6.22 14.96
C THR A 227 8.47 6.71 14.58
N VAL A 228 9.34 6.98 15.56
CA VAL A 228 10.72 7.38 15.31
C VAL A 228 11.50 6.23 14.65
N SER A 229 11.36 5.00 15.14
CA SER A 229 11.98 3.83 14.51
C SER A 229 11.53 3.65 13.07
N PHE A 230 10.24 3.80 12.80
CA PHE A 230 9.69 3.68 11.45
C PHE A 230 10.14 4.84 10.54
N ALA A 231 10.22 6.06 11.07
CA ALA A 231 10.73 7.22 10.33
C ALA A 231 12.21 7.04 9.96
N LEU A 232 13.05 6.56 10.89
CA LEU A 232 14.47 6.33 10.65
C LEU A 232 14.70 5.21 9.62
N PHE A 233 13.91 4.14 9.70
CA PHE A 233 13.88 3.09 8.69
C PHE A 233 13.52 3.64 7.30
N ASN A 234 12.44 4.42 7.19
CA ASN A 234 12.02 5.02 5.92
C ASN A 234 13.04 6.03 5.37
N ALA A 235 13.72 6.79 6.24
CA ALA A 235 14.80 7.68 5.81
C ALA A 235 15.97 6.90 5.17
N THR A 236 16.31 5.75 5.75
CA THR A 236 17.37 4.87 5.22
C THR A 236 16.97 4.26 3.87
N VAL A 237 15.73 3.76 3.77
CA VAL A 237 15.18 3.24 2.50
C VAL A 237 15.08 4.33 1.43
N GLY A 238 14.69 5.56 1.81
CA GLY A 238 14.64 6.72 0.93
C GLY A 238 16.01 7.06 0.34
N MET A 239 17.08 6.97 1.14
CA MET A 239 18.46 7.16 0.66
C MET A 239 18.81 6.14 -0.41
N ILE A 240 18.47 4.85 -0.21
CA ILE A 240 18.71 3.79 -1.19
C ILE A 240 17.94 4.06 -2.50
N ARG A 241 16.71 4.58 -2.42
CA ARG A 241 15.89 4.93 -3.60
C ARG A 241 16.49 6.02 -4.48
N VAL A 242 17.35 6.88 -3.94
CA VAL A 242 18.04 7.96 -4.70
C VAL A 242 19.42 7.50 -5.15
N VAL A 243 20.18 6.84 -4.27
CA VAL A 243 21.55 6.39 -4.56
C VAL A 243 21.60 5.35 -5.67
N ILE A 244 20.63 4.42 -5.74
CA ILE A 244 20.65 3.36 -6.77
C ILE A 244 20.47 3.94 -8.19
N PRO A 245 19.46 4.77 -8.50
CA PRO A 245 19.35 5.41 -9.81
C PRO A 245 20.59 6.21 -10.18
N TRP A 246 21.12 6.99 -9.24
CA TRP A 246 22.34 7.76 -9.44
C TRP A 246 23.54 6.86 -9.77
N LEU A 247 23.76 5.81 -8.99
CA LEU A 247 24.86 4.85 -9.18
C LEU A 247 24.79 4.20 -10.58
N VAL A 248 23.59 3.80 -11.01
CA VAL A 248 23.39 3.11 -12.28
C VAL A 248 23.62 4.02 -13.48
N VAL A 249 23.13 5.26 -13.42
CA VAL A 249 23.22 6.19 -14.54
C VAL A 249 24.58 6.89 -14.58
N GLU A 250 25.05 7.45 -13.46
CA GLU A 250 26.24 8.31 -13.43
C GLU A 250 27.54 7.53 -13.26
N GLN A 251 27.53 6.44 -12.47
CA GLN A 251 28.76 5.69 -12.20
C GLN A 251 28.92 4.48 -13.11
N LEU A 252 27.85 3.69 -13.28
CA LEU A 252 27.87 2.49 -14.12
C LEU A 252 27.56 2.78 -15.60
N HIS A 253 27.12 4.01 -15.94
CA HIS A 253 26.76 4.41 -17.32
C HIS A 253 25.81 3.41 -17.99
N ALA A 254 24.87 2.86 -17.21
CA ALA A 254 24.03 1.76 -17.62
C ALA A 254 22.57 2.20 -17.79
N GLY A 255 21.82 1.44 -18.60
CA GLY A 255 20.43 1.74 -18.93
C GLY A 255 19.41 1.29 -17.87
N ALA A 256 18.12 1.56 -18.14
CA ALA A 256 16.99 1.24 -17.27
C ALA A 256 16.88 -0.26 -16.91
N GLY A 257 17.32 -1.15 -17.79
CA GLY A 257 17.35 -2.59 -17.51
C GLY A 257 18.26 -2.94 -16.32
N THR A 258 19.45 -2.34 -16.25
CA THR A 258 20.37 -2.52 -15.11
C THR A 258 19.78 -1.92 -13.84
N LEU A 259 19.10 -0.77 -13.95
CA LEU A 259 18.38 -0.16 -12.82
C LEU A 259 17.32 -1.11 -12.26
N GLY A 260 16.52 -1.72 -13.12
CA GLY A 260 15.52 -2.71 -12.75
C GLY A 260 16.13 -3.95 -12.07
N VAL A 261 17.25 -4.47 -12.59
CA VAL A 261 17.96 -5.62 -12.00
C VAL A 261 18.51 -5.29 -10.62
N VAL A 262 19.20 -4.14 -10.46
CA VAL A 262 19.78 -3.74 -9.17
C VAL A 262 18.68 -3.53 -8.13
N LEU A 263 17.59 -2.84 -8.49
CA LEU A 263 16.43 -2.69 -7.61
C LEU A 263 15.81 -4.04 -7.28
N GLY A 264 15.69 -4.95 -8.26
CA GLY A 264 15.19 -6.30 -8.05
C GLY A 264 16.02 -7.13 -7.08
N ILE A 265 17.35 -7.08 -7.17
CA ILE A 265 18.25 -7.76 -6.23
C ILE A 265 18.14 -7.15 -4.83
N ALA A 266 18.21 -5.82 -4.72
CA ALA A 266 18.10 -5.12 -3.44
C ALA A 266 16.79 -5.47 -2.73
N ASN A 267 15.70 -5.49 -3.50
CA ASN A 267 14.39 -5.87 -3.00
C ASN A 267 14.38 -7.36 -2.61
N SER A 268 14.91 -8.28 -3.41
CA SER A 268 14.92 -9.73 -3.10
C SER A 268 15.51 -10.05 -1.72
N GLY A 269 16.51 -9.29 -1.28
CA GLY A 269 17.06 -9.40 0.08
C GLY A 269 16.02 -9.13 1.18
N ALA A 270 15.10 -8.18 0.97
CA ALA A 270 14.00 -7.90 1.89
C ALA A 270 12.96 -9.04 1.94
N LEU A 271 12.68 -9.74 0.82
CA LEU A 271 11.83 -10.95 0.82
C LEU A 271 12.45 -12.06 1.68
N ILE A 272 13.75 -12.30 1.48
CA ILE A 272 14.48 -13.31 2.25
C ILE A 272 14.47 -12.94 3.74
N GLY A 273 14.70 -11.66 4.07
CA GLY A 273 14.63 -11.15 5.45
C GLY A 273 13.24 -11.33 6.07
N ALA A 274 12.17 -11.01 5.34
CA ALA A 274 10.79 -11.21 5.80
C ALA A 274 10.51 -12.69 6.07
N PHE A 275 10.91 -13.57 5.15
CA PHE A 275 10.75 -15.02 5.32
C PHE A 275 11.51 -15.54 6.54
N LEU A 276 12.79 -15.18 6.68
CA LEU A 276 13.62 -15.56 7.82
C LEU A 276 13.03 -15.05 9.14
N SER A 277 12.50 -13.82 9.17
CA SER A 277 11.87 -13.25 10.37
C SER A 277 10.63 -14.03 10.81
N GLY A 278 9.88 -14.62 9.88
CA GLY A 278 8.73 -15.48 10.18
C GLY A 278 9.12 -16.85 10.71
N VAL A 279 10.32 -17.34 10.37
CA VAL A 279 10.88 -18.61 10.86
C VAL A 279 11.46 -18.44 12.27
N VAL A 280 12.03 -17.28 12.57
CA VAL A 280 12.51 -16.95 13.92
C VAL A 280 11.30 -16.72 14.82
N ARG A 281 10.94 -17.71 15.64
CA ARG A 281 9.91 -17.53 16.67
C ARG A 281 10.40 -16.46 17.65
N PRO A 282 9.76 -15.28 17.73
CA PRO A 282 10.12 -14.33 18.77
C PRO A 282 9.78 -14.98 20.10
N THR A 283 10.77 -15.15 20.98
CA THR A 283 10.56 -15.50 22.38
C THR A 283 9.92 -14.29 23.07
N TYR A 284 8.64 -14.05 22.79
CA TYR A 284 7.91 -12.95 23.38
C TYR A 284 7.54 -13.35 24.80
N ARG A 285 8.38 -12.95 25.75
CA ARG A 285 7.99 -12.91 27.16
C ARG A 285 7.02 -11.73 27.28
N GLN A 286 5.73 -11.96 27.05
CA GLN A 286 4.70 -10.95 27.31
C GLN A 286 4.88 -10.50 28.76
N ARG A 287 5.40 -9.28 28.98
CA ARG A 287 5.29 -8.67 30.29
C ARG A 287 3.80 -8.43 30.51
N PRO A 288 3.21 -8.91 31.62
CA PRO A 288 1.82 -8.61 31.90
C PRO A 288 1.65 -7.07 31.88
N PRO A 289 0.53 -6.56 31.33
CA PRO A 289 0.26 -5.13 31.34
C PRO A 289 0.39 -4.61 32.78
N PRO A 290 0.93 -3.40 32.99
CA PRO A 290 1.04 -2.82 34.31
C PRO A 290 -0.34 -2.82 34.97
N ALA A 291 -0.42 -3.36 36.18
CA ALA A 291 -1.63 -3.43 36.98
C ALA A 291 -2.06 -2.03 37.41
N HIS A 292 -2.65 -1.25 36.50
CA HIS A 292 -3.32 -0.01 36.84
C HIS A 292 -4.74 -0.02 36.28
N LYS A 293 -5.65 -0.39 37.19
CA LYS A 293 -7.12 -0.28 37.11
C LYS A 293 -7.84 -1.29 36.22
N ALA A 294 -7.72 -2.56 36.61
CA ALA A 294 -8.82 -3.51 36.48
C ALA A 294 -9.98 -3.05 37.39
N GLN A 295 -10.90 -2.25 36.84
CA GLN A 295 -12.21 -2.05 37.43
C GLN A 295 -13.26 -1.84 36.33
N VAL A 296 -13.39 -2.83 35.45
CA VAL A 296 -14.64 -3.07 34.72
C VAL A 296 -14.99 -4.53 34.96
N ARG A 297 -16.00 -4.75 35.81
CA ARG A 297 -16.63 -6.07 36.05
C ARG A 297 -17.10 -6.65 34.73
N SER A 298 -16.62 -7.83 34.36
CA SER A 298 -17.24 -8.71 33.37
C SER A 298 -17.82 -9.94 34.10
N PRO A 299 -19.14 -10.22 34.00
CA PRO A 299 -19.71 -11.48 34.43
C PRO A 299 -19.36 -12.60 33.45
N GLU A 300 -18.83 -13.68 34.01
CA GLU A 300 -18.87 -15.09 33.60
C GLU A 300 -18.65 -15.49 32.13
N ALA A 301 -17.54 -16.20 31.94
CA ALA A 301 -17.12 -16.85 30.72
C ALA A 301 -17.95 -18.12 30.43
N HIS A 302 -18.60 -18.16 29.27
CA HIS A 302 -19.03 -19.41 28.65
C HIS A 302 -17.94 -19.93 27.71
N THR A 303 -17.32 -21.05 28.09
CA THR A 303 -16.42 -21.85 27.26
C THR A 303 -17.23 -22.62 26.21
N VAL A 304 -17.06 -22.29 24.93
CA VAL A 304 -17.64 -23.07 23.80
C VAL A 304 -16.61 -24.10 23.33
N PRO A 305 -16.96 -25.39 23.16
CA PRO A 305 -16.01 -26.42 22.73
C PRO A 305 -15.67 -26.31 21.22
N MET A 306 -14.45 -26.68 20.85
CA MET A 306 -14.02 -26.80 19.44
C MET A 306 -14.60 -28.07 18.79
N ASP A 307 -15.24 -27.91 17.63
CA ASP A 307 -15.76 -28.98 16.76
C ASP A 307 -14.66 -29.44 15.74
N PRO A 308 -14.45 -30.75 15.48
CA PRO A 308 -13.30 -31.27 14.73
C PRO A 308 -13.30 -31.04 13.21
N ASN A 309 -14.25 -30.31 12.61
CA ASN A 309 -14.39 -30.24 11.15
C ASN A 309 -13.47 -29.18 10.45
N THR A 310 -12.24 -29.05 10.95
CA THR A 310 -11.17 -28.09 10.55
C THR A 310 -10.54 -28.34 9.17
N ARG A 311 -11.03 -29.29 8.38
CA ARG A 311 -10.41 -29.69 7.09
C ARG A 311 -11.01 -29.03 5.84
N SER A 312 -12.11 -28.28 5.96
CA SER A 312 -12.79 -27.66 4.82
C SER A 312 -12.16 -26.31 4.40
N SER A 313 -11.92 -25.41 5.35
CA SER A 313 -11.52 -24.01 5.05
C SER A 313 -10.07 -23.87 4.56
N ALA A 314 -9.16 -24.74 4.99
CA ALA A 314 -7.78 -24.76 4.49
C ALA A 314 -7.69 -25.20 3.01
N LYS A 315 -8.66 -25.99 2.52
CA LYS A 315 -8.72 -26.42 1.13
C LYS A 315 -9.18 -25.29 0.20
N VAL A 316 -10.02 -24.38 0.69
CA VAL A 316 -10.55 -23.23 -0.08
C VAL A 316 -9.47 -22.17 -0.31
N CYS A 317 -8.66 -21.83 0.70
CA CYS A 317 -7.51 -20.93 0.51
C CYS A 317 -6.42 -21.55 -0.39
N ALA A 318 -6.21 -22.87 -0.28
CA ALA A 318 -5.27 -23.56 -1.16
C ALA A 318 -5.76 -23.63 -2.62
N SER A 319 -7.07 -23.69 -2.87
CA SER A 319 -7.63 -23.63 -4.23
C SER A 319 -7.55 -22.24 -4.85
N ALA A 320 -7.76 -21.17 -4.07
CA ALA A 320 -7.60 -19.79 -4.55
C ALA A 320 -6.13 -19.48 -4.92
N LEU A 321 -5.17 -19.93 -4.09
CA LEU A 321 -3.74 -19.78 -4.38
C LEU A 321 -3.32 -20.59 -5.63
N ARG A 322 -3.86 -21.81 -5.81
CA ARG A 322 -3.59 -22.61 -7.01
C ARG A 322 -4.20 -22.00 -8.28
N ALA A 323 -5.39 -21.41 -8.18
CA ALA A 323 -6.03 -20.72 -9.29
C ALA A 323 -5.24 -19.46 -9.72
N ALA A 324 -4.72 -18.70 -8.75
CA ALA A 324 -3.86 -17.53 -9.01
C ALA A 324 -2.49 -17.90 -9.60
N ILE A 325 -1.92 -19.04 -9.21
CA ILE A 325 -0.66 -19.54 -9.81
C ILE A 325 -0.91 -20.11 -11.21
N ALA A 326 -2.05 -20.76 -11.44
CA ALA A 326 -2.41 -21.33 -12.74
C ALA A 326 -2.71 -20.25 -13.80
N SER A 327 -3.31 -19.12 -13.42
CA SER A 327 -3.59 -18.01 -14.34
C SER A 327 -2.33 -17.24 -14.78
N VAL A 328 -1.24 -17.31 -14.00
CA VAL A 328 0.07 -16.75 -14.38
C VAL A 328 0.85 -17.68 -15.31
N GLY A 329 0.59 -18.99 -15.27
CA GLY A 329 1.25 -19.99 -16.12
C GLY A 329 0.67 -20.16 -17.54
N SER A 330 -0.56 -19.68 -17.80
CA SER A 330 -1.22 -19.84 -19.11
C SER A 330 -0.89 -18.77 -20.15
N THR A 331 -0.13 -17.74 -19.78
CA THR A 331 0.21 -16.61 -20.68
C THR A 331 1.62 -16.72 -21.29
N THR A 332 2.28 -17.88 -21.17
CA THR A 332 3.62 -18.17 -21.72
C THR A 332 3.67 -19.41 -22.61
N ARG A 333 2.62 -19.66 -23.41
CA ARG A 333 2.70 -20.53 -24.59
C ARG A 333 2.14 -19.85 -25.81
#